data_AF-A0A355EZT2-F1
#
_entry.id   AF-A0A355EZT2-F1
#
_cell.length_a   1.000
_cell.length_b   1.000
_cell.length_c   1.000
_cell.angle_alpha   90.00
_cell.angle_beta   90.00
_cell.angle_gamma   90.00
#
_symmetry.space_group_name_H-M   'P 1'
#
loop_
_entity.id
_entity.type
_entity.pdbx_description
1 polymer ?
#
loop_
_entity_poly.entity_id
_entity_poly.type
_entity_poly.pdbx_seq_one_letter_code
_entity_poly.pdbx_strand_id
1 'polypeptide(L)'
;LKAVKEQLRGLPHGGIGHGLLRFSAEAGPRLAALPRPEISFNYLGQLDQARPSGFDWAPEPAGPLRSRRGLRSHLLELDGSVVDGGLRFTCAYSENLHRRDTMDRLAAAVTAELRATIAHCRSPEAGGPTPSDFPLSTLNQSQLDKILALKKRQAPPGGSPQGGGRQ
;
A
#
# COMPACT_ATOMS: atom_id res chain seq x y z
N LEU A 1 -5.15 -0.41 -8.92
CA LEU A 1 -4.26 -1.28 -8.10
C LEU A 1 -3.07 -1.83 -8.88
N LYS A 2 -3.25 -2.49 -10.04
CA LYS A 2 -2.14 -3.01 -10.88
C LYS A 2 -1.06 -1.97 -11.16
N ALA A 3 -1.45 -0.75 -11.56
CA ALA A 3 -0.51 0.35 -11.81
C ALA A 3 0.37 0.69 -10.59
N VAL A 4 -0.23 0.77 -9.39
CA VAL A 4 0.51 1.05 -8.15
C VAL A 4 1.45 -0.11 -7.80
N LYS A 5 1.00 -1.37 -7.96
CA LYS A 5 1.86 -2.55 -7.80
C LYS A 5 3.07 -2.47 -8.72
N GLU A 6 2.87 -2.21 -10.00
CA GLU A 6 3.96 -2.11 -10.99
C GLU A 6 4.90 -0.93 -10.70
N GLN A 7 4.37 0.22 -10.31
CA GLN A 7 5.18 1.38 -9.93
C GLN A 7 6.13 1.03 -8.77
N LEU A 8 5.63 0.36 -7.73
CA LEU A 8 6.47 -0.04 -6.59
C LEU A 8 7.44 -1.18 -6.96
N ARG A 9 7.02 -2.14 -7.79
CA ARG A 9 7.88 -3.23 -8.27
C ARG A 9 8.98 -2.76 -9.21
N GLY A 10 8.76 -1.67 -9.92
CA GLY A 10 9.76 -1.04 -10.79
C GLY A 10 10.87 -0.32 -10.02
N LEU A 11 10.74 -0.13 -8.69
CA LEU A 11 11.78 0.52 -7.89
C LEU A 11 12.94 -0.45 -7.63
N PRO A 12 14.18 -0.09 -8.03
CA PRO A 12 15.35 -0.91 -7.75
C PRO A 12 15.55 -1.10 -6.23
N HIS A 13 15.69 -2.35 -5.80
CA HIS A 13 15.95 -2.72 -4.40
C HIS A 13 15.01 -2.04 -3.38
N GLY A 14 13.74 -1.85 -3.74
CA GLY A 14 12.76 -1.19 -2.87
C GLY A 14 13.03 0.29 -2.58
N GLY A 15 13.87 0.94 -3.38
CA GLY A 15 14.16 2.38 -3.28
C GLY A 15 15.29 2.75 -2.33
N ILE A 16 15.99 1.79 -1.71
CA ILE A 16 17.09 2.06 -0.76
C ILE A 16 18.20 2.95 -1.35
N GLY A 17 18.45 2.85 -2.65
CA GLY A 17 19.45 3.64 -3.36
C GLY A 17 19.23 5.15 -3.25
N HIS A 18 17.97 5.61 -3.15
CA HIS A 18 17.67 7.03 -2.98
C HIS A 18 18.25 7.58 -1.67
N GLY A 19 18.12 6.82 -0.58
CA GLY A 19 18.64 7.20 0.74
C GLY A 19 20.17 7.36 0.74
N LEU A 20 20.87 6.50 -0.01
CA LEU A 20 22.33 6.56 -0.14
C LEU A 20 22.78 7.69 -1.08
N LEU A 21 22.17 7.78 -2.26
CA LEU A 21 22.55 8.75 -3.29
C LEU A 21 22.28 10.19 -2.88
N ARG A 22 21.28 10.43 -2.02
CA ARG A 22 20.98 11.77 -1.50
C ARG A 22 22.16 12.42 -0.77
N PHE A 23 23.05 11.61 -0.19
CA PHE A 23 24.23 12.09 0.52
C PHE A 23 25.53 11.95 -0.29
N SER A 24 25.46 11.52 -1.55
CA SER A 24 26.64 11.46 -2.41
C SER A 24 26.96 12.84 -2.99
N ALA A 25 28.24 13.10 -3.25
CA ALA A 25 28.69 14.37 -3.83
C ALA A 25 28.16 14.57 -5.26
N GLU A 26 28.02 13.48 -6.03
CA GLU A 26 27.60 13.51 -7.42
C GLU A 26 26.07 13.67 -7.58
N ALA A 27 25.29 12.83 -6.90
CA ALA A 27 23.84 12.78 -7.08
C ALA A 27 23.08 13.66 -6.07
N GLY A 28 23.68 13.95 -4.90
CA GLY A 28 23.06 14.71 -3.82
C GLY A 28 22.48 16.06 -4.25
N PRO A 29 23.23 16.93 -4.95
CA PRO A 29 22.71 18.23 -5.40
C PRO A 29 21.51 18.11 -6.34
N ARG A 30 21.52 17.13 -7.25
CA ARG A 30 20.42 16.89 -8.20
C ARG A 30 19.17 16.40 -7.47
N LEU A 31 19.33 15.50 -6.50
CA LEU A 31 18.23 15.00 -5.69
C LEU A 31 17.67 16.07 -4.74
N ALA A 32 18.52 16.95 -4.21
CA ALA A 32 18.11 18.06 -3.34
C ALA A 32 17.29 19.13 -4.08
N ALA A 33 17.45 19.25 -5.40
CA ALA A 33 16.68 20.15 -6.24
C ALA A 33 15.26 19.63 -6.58
N LEU A 34 14.97 18.34 -6.32
CA LEU A 34 13.64 17.79 -6.53
C LEU A 34 12.65 18.31 -5.47
N PRO A 35 11.35 18.39 -5.80
CA PRO A 35 10.32 18.67 -4.82
C PRO A 35 10.40 17.69 -3.65
N ARG A 36 10.35 18.23 -2.43
CA ARG A 36 10.32 17.40 -1.22
C ARG A 36 8.93 16.80 -1.06
N PRO A 37 8.81 15.50 -0.76
CA PRO A 37 7.52 14.90 -0.45
C PRO A 37 6.94 15.57 0.80
N GLU A 38 5.68 15.98 0.72
CA GLU A 38 4.96 16.59 1.86
C GLU A 38 4.32 15.54 2.78
N ILE A 39 4.20 14.31 2.30
CA ILE A 39 3.56 13.19 3.00
C ILE A 39 4.59 12.08 3.19
N SER A 40 4.75 11.63 4.42
CA SER A 40 5.44 10.38 4.75
C SER A 40 4.42 9.27 4.97
N PHE A 41 4.64 8.11 4.36
CA PHE A 41 3.83 6.92 4.57
C PHE A 41 4.72 5.78 5.05
N ASN A 42 4.29 5.10 6.11
CA ASN A 42 5.02 3.98 6.69
C ASN A 42 4.03 2.92 7.18
N TYR A 43 4.32 1.65 6.90
CA TYR A 43 3.54 0.52 7.41
C TYR A 43 4.46 -0.40 8.19
N LEU A 44 4.26 -0.45 9.49
CA LEU A 44 5.10 -1.17 10.46
C LEU A 44 4.84 -2.69 10.45
N GLY A 45 3.81 -3.14 9.74
CA GLY A 45 3.40 -4.55 9.75
C GLY A 45 2.45 -4.89 10.89
N GLN A 46 2.42 -6.17 11.25
CA GLN A 46 1.58 -6.70 12.31
C GLN A 46 2.38 -6.81 13.61
N LEU A 47 2.11 -5.90 14.54
CA LEU A 47 2.85 -5.79 15.80
C LEU A 47 2.47 -6.89 16.80
N ASP A 48 1.30 -7.50 16.64
CA ASP A 48 0.85 -8.63 17.47
C ASP A 48 1.86 -9.79 17.48
N GLN A 49 2.56 -10.00 16.36
CA GLN A 49 3.55 -11.06 16.22
C GLN A 49 4.86 -10.77 16.99
N ALA A 50 5.12 -9.49 17.29
CA ALA A 50 6.29 -9.06 18.04
C ALA A 50 6.04 -9.00 19.56
N ARG A 51 4.81 -9.30 20.03
CA ARG A 51 4.44 -9.23 21.44
C ARG A 51 5.00 -10.45 22.21
N PRO A 52 5.86 -10.25 23.23
CA PRO A 52 6.36 -11.36 24.05
C PRO A 52 5.23 -12.03 24.86
N SER A 53 5.40 -13.32 25.15
CA SER A 53 4.46 -14.07 26.00
C SER A 53 4.37 -13.46 27.40
N GLY A 54 3.16 -13.34 27.94
CA GLY A 54 2.90 -12.78 29.27
C GLY A 54 2.89 -11.25 29.35
N PHE A 55 3.02 -10.55 28.21
CA PHE A 55 2.93 -9.10 28.12
C PHE A 55 1.75 -8.67 27.25
N ASP A 56 1.18 -7.51 27.59
CA ASP A 56 0.13 -6.87 26.80
C ASP A 56 0.46 -5.41 26.51
N TRP A 57 -0.25 -4.82 25.54
CA TRP A 57 -0.17 -3.41 25.24
C TRP A 57 -0.72 -2.59 26.41
N ALA A 58 0.05 -1.61 26.86
CA ALA A 58 -0.44 -0.67 27.86
C ALA A 58 -1.57 0.17 27.24
N PRO A 59 -2.74 0.30 27.92
CA PRO A 59 -3.86 1.10 27.39
C PRO A 59 -3.57 2.60 27.43
N GLU A 60 -2.66 3.05 28.29
CA GLU A 60 -2.24 4.44 28.37
C GLU A 60 -1.32 4.87 27.21
N PRO A 61 -1.33 6.16 26.84
CA PRO A 61 -0.40 6.68 25.84
C PRO A 61 1.05 6.59 26.33
N ALA A 62 1.96 6.17 25.45
CA ALA A 62 3.41 6.21 25.69
C ALA A 62 3.99 7.63 25.86
N GLY A 63 3.16 8.66 25.65
CA GLY A 63 3.57 10.06 25.68
C GLY A 63 4.26 10.53 24.40
N PRO A 64 4.78 11.77 24.37
CA PRO A 64 5.39 12.34 23.18
C PRO A 64 6.72 11.64 22.82
N LEU A 65 6.76 11.03 21.64
CA LEU A 65 7.99 10.44 21.07
C LEU A 65 8.98 11.48 20.53
N ARG A 66 8.54 12.74 20.42
CA ARG A 66 9.33 13.85 19.88
C ARG A 66 9.30 15.05 20.82
N SER A 67 10.39 15.80 20.81
CA SER A 67 10.46 17.10 21.48
C SER A 67 9.37 18.03 20.97
N ARG A 68 8.74 18.78 21.88
CA ARG A 68 7.80 19.86 21.53
C ARG A 68 8.45 20.99 20.73
N ARG A 69 9.79 21.10 20.77
CA ARG A 69 10.59 22.03 19.97
C ARG A 69 11.18 21.39 18.70
N GLY A 70 10.86 20.13 18.44
CA GLY A 70 11.34 19.42 17.26
C GLY A 70 10.71 19.96 15.98
N LEU A 71 11.48 20.00 14.90
CA LEU A 71 10.98 20.34 13.57
C LEU A 71 10.36 19.11 12.91
N ARG A 72 9.23 19.30 12.24
CA ARG A 72 8.59 18.26 11.42
C ARG A 72 9.30 18.17 10.08
N SER A 73 9.53 16.95 9.60
CA SER A 73 10.15 16.72 8.29
C SER A 73 9.13 16.72 7.14
N HIS A 74 7.88 16.39 7.45
CA HIS A 74 6.76 16.31 6.49
C HIS A 74 5.53 17.03 7.05
N LEU A 75 4.63 17.48 6.16
CA LEU A 75 3.37 18.10 6.56
C LEU A 75 2.48 17.05 7.22
N LEU A 76 2.31 15.91 6.54
CA LEU A 76 1.54 14.76 7.03
C LEU A 76 2.46 13.55 7.19
N GLU A 77 2.32 12.83 8.30
CA GLU A 77 3.00 11.56 8.53
C GLU A 77 1.93 10.52 8.81
N LEU A 78 1.84 9.48 7.98
CA LEU A 78 0.85 8.41 8.09
C LEU A 78 1.58 7.10 8.44
N ASP A 79 1.46 6.68 9.69
CA ASP A 79 2.01 5.43 10.19
C ASP A 79 0.89 4.40 10.39
N GLY A 80 1.03 3.23 9.76
CA GLY A 80 0.08 2.13 9.83
C GLY A 80 0.64 0.91 10.55
N SER A 81 -0.19 0.23 11.32
CA SER A 81 0.14 -1.06 11.94
C SER A 81 -1.11 -1.90 12.18
N VAL A 82 -0.93 -3.21 12.33
CA VAL A 82 -1.98 -4.10 12.85
C VAL A 82 -1.69 -4.39 14.32
N VAL A 83 -2.66 -4.06 15.17
CA VAL A 83 -2.63 -4.26 16.64
C VAL A 83 -3.97 -4.86 17.06
N ASP A 84 -3.93 -5.93 17.84
CA ASP A 84 -5.06 -6.76 18.27
C ASP A 84 -5.96 -7.16 17.08
N GLY A 85 -5.34 -7.53 15.96
CA GLY A 85 -6.04 -7.91 14.72
C GLY A 85 -6.70 -6.74 13.96
N GLY A 86 -6.61 -5.52 14.46
CA GLY A 86 -7.15 -4.32 13.83
C GLY A 86 -6.08 -3.50 13.10
N LEU A 87 -6.31 -3.18 11.83
CA LEU A 87 -5.49 -2.19 11.12
C LEU A 87 -5.79 -0.78 11.67
N ARG A 88 -4.74 -0.11 12.13
CA ARG A 88 -4.79 1.27 12.63
C ARG A 88 -3.83 2.13 11.80
N PHE A 89 -4.29 3.32 11.44
CA PHE A 89 -3.42 4.39 10.93
C PHE A 89 -3.43 5.57 11.89
N THR A 90 -2.25 6.11 12.14
CA THR A 90 -2.06 7.37 12.85
C THR A 90 -1.60 8.42 11.84
N CYS A 91 -2.37 9.51 11.71
CA CYS A 91 -1.97 10.65 10.90
C CYS A 91 -1.49 11.79 11.81
N ALA A 92 -0.19 12.03 11.86
CA ALA A 92 0.36 13.17 12.56
C ALA A 92 0.41 14.40 11.64
N TYR A 93 -0.08 15.53 12.11
CA TYR A 93 -0.12 16.80 11.38
C TYR A 93 0.12 18.00 12.31
N SER A 94 0.31 19.19 11.74
CA SER A 94 0.40 20.45 12.49
C SER A 94 -0.94 21.16 12.52
N GLU A 95 -1.47 21.46 13.71
CA GLU A 95 -2.71 22.25 13.87
C GLU A 95 -2.55 23.71 13.40
N ASN A 96 -1.31 24.21 13.28
CA ASN A 96 -1.04 25.52 12.68
C ASN A 96 -1.26 25.56 11.17
N LEU A 97 -1.25 24.40 10.50
CA LEU A 97 -1.38 24.27 9.05
C LEU A 97 -2.69 23.61 8.63
N HIS A 98 -3.21 22.70 9.45
CA HIS A 98 -4.41 21.93 9.12
C HIS A 98 -5.44 22.01 10.25
N ARG A 99 -6.70 22.20 9.87
CA ARG A 99 -7.84 22.12 10.79
C ARG A 99 -8.18 20.66 11.06
N ARG A 100 -8.56 20.36 12.30
CA ARG A 100 -9.01 19.02 12.73
C ARG A 100 -10.09 18.44 11.82
N ASP A 101 -11.14 19.21 11.52
CA ASP A 101 -12.23 18.75 10.65
C ASP A 101 -11.77 18.33 9.25
N THR A 102 -10.74 18.99 8.71
CA THR A 102 -10.16 18.61 7.40
C THR A 102 -9.45 17.27 7.50
N MET A 103 -8.71 17.05 8.58
CA MET A 103 -7.99 15.81 8.83
C MET A 103 -8.94 14.65 9.15
N ASP A 104 -10.04 14.92 9.85
CA ASP A 104 -11.09 13.93 10.13
C ASP A 104 -11.79 13.49 8.82
N ARG A 105 -12.09 14.44 7.93
CA ARG A 105 -12.61 14.12 6.59
C ARG A 105 -11.62 13.30 5.77
N LEU A 106 -10.32 13.63 5.82
CA LEU A 106 -9.28 12.85 5.16
C LEU A 106 -9.21 11.43 5.71
N ALA A 107 -9.21 11.26 7.03
CA ALA A 107 -9.19 9.94 7.68
C ALA A 107 -10.42 9.10 7.31
N ALA A 108 -11.60 9.71 7.29
CA ALA A 108 -12.83 9.06 6.86
C ALA A 108 -12.79 8.63 5.39
N ALA A 109 -12.30 9.50 4.50
CA ALA A 109 -12.13 9.20 3.08
C ALA A 109 -11.13 8.06 2.86
N VAL A 110 -9.95 8.11 3.49
CA VAL A 110 -8.95 7.03 3.42
C VAL A 110 -9.55 5.71 3.91
N THR A 111 -10.31 5.72 5.01
CA THR A 111 -10.97 4.53 5.55
C THR A 111 -11.99 3.97 4.56
N ALA A 112 -12.82 4.82 3.94
CA ALA A 112 -13.81 4.40 2.95
C ALA A 112 -13.12 3.79 1.73
N GLU A 113 -12.08 4.43 1.20
CA GLU A 113 -11.32 3.96 0.04
C GLU A 113 -10.59 2.63 0.33
N LEU A 114 -10.03 2.46 1.52
CA LEU A 114 -9.44 1.18 1.93
C LEU A 114 -10.49 0.06 1.96
N ARG A 115 -11.68 0.31 2.51
CA ARG A 115 -12.78 -0.67 2.52
C ARG A 115 -13.25 -1.00 1.11
N ALA A 116 -13.42 0.02 0.26
CA ALA A 116 -13.77 -0.17 -1.15
C ALA A 116 -12.71 -0.99 -1.90
N THR A 117 -11.43 -0.71 -1.65
CA THR A 117 -10.29 -1.45 -2.21
C THR A 117 -10.31 -2.92 -1.77
N ILE A 118 -10.53 -3.19 -0.48
CA ILE A 118 -10.65 -4.56 0.05
C ILE A 118 -11.83 -5.28 -0.59
N ALA A 119 -13.00 -4.62 -0.67
CA ALA A 119 -14.19 -5.19 -1.30
C ALA A 119 -13.94 -5.52 -2.77
N HIS A 120 -13.30 -4.60 -3.50
CA HIS A 120 -12.89 -4.83 -4.88
C HIS A 120 -11.99 -6.06 -4.96
N CYS A 121 -10.90 -6.13 -4.19
CA CYS A 121 -9.95 -7.25 -4.19
C CYS A 121 -10.58 -8.62 -3.87
N ARG A 122 -11.72 -8.66 -3.18
CA ARG A 122 -12.45 -9.89 -2.86
C ARG A 122 -13.44 -10.30 -3.96
N SER A 123 -13.69 -9.45 -4.95
CA SER A 123 -14.57 -9.79 -6.07
C SER A 123 -13.91 -10.84 -6.98
N PRO A 124 -14.67 -11.76 -7.60
CA PRO A 124 -14.13 -12.76 -8.52
C PRO A 124 -13.43 -12.18 -9.75
N GLU A 125 -13.75 -10.92 -10.09
CA GLU A 125 -13.20 -10.18 -11.23
C GLU A 125 -11.96 -9.36 -10.85
N ALA A 126 -11.69 -9.20 -9.55
CA ALA A 126 -10.50 -8.50 -9.10
C ALA A 126 -9.25 -9.32 -9.34
N GLY A 127 -8.29 -8.68 -10.01
CA GLY A 127 -6.97 -9.22 -10.22
C GLY A 127 -6.70 -9.60 -11.68
N GLY A 128 -5.93 -10.66 -11.85
CA GLY A 128 -5.27 -10.98 -13.11
C GLY A 128 -3.83 -10.46 -13.12
N PRO A 129 -2.95 -11.15 -13.85
CA PRO A 129 -1.54 -10.95 -13.72
C PRO A 129 -1.12 -9.57 -14.24
N THR A 130 0.01 -9.12 -13.73
CA THR A 130 0.74 -7.94 -14.18
C THR A 130 2.12 -8.35 -14.72
N PRO A 131 2.82 -7.49 -15.48
CA PRO A 131 4.16 -7.79 -15.96
C PRO A 131 5.12 -8.31 -14.89
N SER A 132 5.08 -7.73 -13.67
CA SER A 132 5.92 -8.20 -12.56
C SER A 132 5.64 -9.64 -12.08
N ASP A 133 4.52 -10.27 -12.47
CA ASP A 133 4.27 -11.69 -12.20
C ASP A 133 5.02 -12.62 -13.19
N PHE A 134 5.52 -12.08 -14.30
CA PHE A 134 6.25 -12.80 -15.34
C PHE A 134 7.58 -12.11 -15.64
N PRO A 135 8.54 -12.07 -14.68
CA PRO A 135 9.77 -11.28 -14.80
C PRO A 135 10.69 -11.73 -15.93
N LEU A 136 10.54 -12.98 -16.41
CA LEU A 136 11.28 -13.51 -17.55
C LEU A 136 10.62 -13.21 -18.91
N SER A 137 9.40 -12.64 -18.89
CA SER A 137 8.69 -12.22 -20.08
C SER A 137 8.93 -10.72 -20.29
N THR A 138 9.27 -10.30 -21.50
CA THR A 138 9.42 -8.86 -21.87
C THR A 138 8.06 -8.20 -22.13
N LEU A 139 6.98 -8.77 -21.59
CA LEU A 139 5.61 -8.38 -21.88
C LEU A 139 5.21 -7.13 -21.10
N ASN A 140 4.63 -6.16 -21.78
CA ASN A 140 3.92 -5.06 -21.14
C ASN A 140 2.46 -5.42 -20.81
N GLN A 141 1.77 -4.58 -20.02
CA GLN A 141 0.40 -4.86 -19.59
C GLN A 141 -0.57 -5.03 -20.79
N SER A 142 -0.43 -4.25 -21.86
CA SER A 142 -1.30 -4.37 -23.05
C SER A 142 -1.12 -5.71 -23.76
N GLN A 143 0.12 -6.19 -23.89
CA GLN A 143 0.42 -7.49 -24.48
C GLN A 143 -0.11 -8.63 -23.60
N LEU A 144 0.06 -8.52 -22.28
CA LEU A 144 -0.46 -9.49 -21.33
C LEU A 144 -2.00 -9.57 -21.39
N ASP A 145 -2.67 -8.43 -21.46
CA ASP A 145 -4.13 -8.37 -21.56
C ASP A 145 -4.63 -9.03 -22.86
N LYS A 146 -3.92 -8.84 -23.99
CA LYS A 146 -4.24 -9.52 -25.25
C LYS A 146 -4.11 -11.04 -25.14
N ILE A 147 -3.06 -11.54 -24.50
CA ILE A 147 -2.84 -12.98 -24.29
C ILE A 147 -3.96 -13.57 -23.41
N LEU A 148 -4.32 -12.88 -22.34
CA LEU A 148 -5.41 -13.30 -21.44
C LEU A 148 -6.77 -13.29 -22.16
N ALA A 149 -7.03 -12.31 -23.02
CA ALA A 149 -8.24 -12.23 -23.82
C ALA A 149 -8.33 -13.39 -24.84
N LEU A 150 -7.21 -13.79 -25.45
CA LEU A 150 -7.16 -14.96 -26.33
C LEU A 150 -7.46 -16.25 -25.57
N LYS A 151 -6.91 -16.43 -24.37
CA LYS A 151 -7.18 -17.60 -23.52
C LYS A 151 -8.67 -17.69 -23.11
N LYS A 152 -9.31 -16.57 -22.80
CA LYS A 152 -10.75 -16.54 -22.47
C LYS A 152 -11.65 -16.96 -23.64
N ARG A 153 -11.24 -16.69 -24.90
CA ARG A 153 -11.99 -17.09 -26.10
C ARG A 153 -11.90 -18.59 -26.43
N GLN A 154 -10.93 -19.31 -25.86
CA GLN A 154 -10.72 -20.74 -26.10
C GLN A 154 -11.28 -21.65 -25.00
N ALA A 155 -11.89 -21.10 -23.94
CA ALA A 155 -12.55 -21.91 -22.91
C ALA A 155 -13.89 -22.46 -23.45
N PRO A 156 -14.16 -23.78 -23.36
CA PRO A 156 -15.39 -24.35 -23.86
C PRO A 156 -16.60 -23.85 -23.04
N PRO A 157 -17.78 -23.61 -23.65
CA PRO A 157 -18.98 -23.27 -22.91
C PRO A 157 -19.34 -24.46 -22.00
N GLY A 158 -19.63 -24.16 -20.73
CA GLY A 158 -19.85 -25.16 -19.69
C GLY A 158 -20.81 -26.27 -20.11
N GLY A 159 -20.37 -27.52 -19.93
CA GLY A 159 -21.23 -28.69 -20.04
C GLY A 159 -22.37 -28.56 -19.04
N SER A 160 -23.60 -28.50 -19.54
CA SER A 160 -24.80 -28.63 -18.73
C SER A 160 -24.77 -29.97 -17.98
N PRO A 161 -25.22 -30.03 -16.72
CA PRO A 161 -25.40 -31.31 -16.05
C PRO A 161 -26.52 -32.07 -16.78
N GLN A 162 -26.15 -33.10 -17.54
CA GLN A 162 -27.13 -34.00 -18.14
C GLN A 162 -27.94 -34.66 -17.03
N GLY A 163 -29.25 -34.70 -17.29
CA GLY A 163 -30.27 -35.06 -16.33
C GLY A 163 -30.12 -36.48 -15.79
N GLY A 164 -30.53 -36.61 -14.53
CA GLY A 164 -30.88 -37.90 -13.96
C GLY A 164 -32.05 -38.51 -14.71
N GLY A 165 -31.76 -39.55 -15.48
CA GLY A 165 -32.71 -40.49 -16.05
C GLY A 165 -32.45 -41.87 -15.43
N ARG A 166 -33.50 -42.41 -14.80
CA ARG A 166 -33.58 -43.67 -14.05
C ARG A 166 -32.99 -44.89 -14.78
N GLN A 167 -32.44 -45.82 -14.00
CA GLN A 167 -33.04 -47.14 -13.73
C GLN A 167 -32.61 -47.63 -12.36
#